data_AF-A0AAV6YIS6-F1
#
_entry.id   AF-A0AAV6YIS6-F1
#
_cell.length_a   1.000
_cell.length_b   1.000
_cell.length_c   1.000
_cell.angle_alpha   90.00
_cell.angle_beta   90.00
_cell.angle_gamma   90.00
#
_symmetry.space_group_name_H-M   'P 1'
#
loop_
_entity.id
_entity.type
_entity.pdbx_description
1 polymer ?
#
loop_
_entity_poly.entity_id
_entity_poly.type
_entity_poly.pdbx_seq_one_letter_code
_entity_poly.pdbx_strand_id
1 'polypeptide(L)'
;QFIDPTKFVVQGVANVICSIVFGDRFEYSNDSFQKLLGMFSSVFQDMSSSWGQMQDMMPSVMQFIPGPHKRINKSLEKLTDFIKERVKMNEETFDPNSPRDFIDCFLIKQQQVPKKSKKGLTSAGER
;
A
#
# COMPACT_ATOMS: atom_id res chain seq x y z
N GLN A 1 2.05 34.89 5.47
CA GLN A 1 2.02 33.48 5.89
C GLN A 1 2.60 32.67 4.74
N PHE A 2 3.74 31.99 4.92
CA PHE A 2 4.35 31.21 3.84
C PHE A 2 3.60 29.90 3.69
N ILE A 3 3.04 29.69 2.50
CA ILE A 3 2.40 28.43 2.11
C ILE A 3 3.52 27.51 1.62
N ASP A 4 3.62 26.30 2.16
CA ASP A 4 4.52 25.27 1.63
C ASP A 4 3.82 24.57 0.45
N PRO A 5 4.21 24.86 -0.81
CA PRO A 5 3.53 24.32 -1.99
C PRO A 5 3.69 22.80 -2.09
N THR A 6 4.72 22.22 -1.47
CA THR A 6 5.01 20.78 -1.51
C THR A 6 3.84 19.98 -0.95
N LYS A 7 3.26 20.43 0.17
CA LYS A 7 2.14 19.75 0.81
C LYS A 7 0.90 19.72 -0.07
N PHE A 8 0.58 20.82 -0.73
CA PHE A 8 -0.59 20.91 -1.61
C PHE A 8 -0.44 20.05 -2.86
N VAL A 9 0.75 20.02 -3.46
CA VAL A 9 1.03 19.17 -4.62
C VAL A 9 0.91 17.69 -4.23
N VAL A 10 1.53 17.28 -3.12
CA VAL A 10 1.47 15.88 -2.64
C VAL A 10 0.03 15.47 -2.32
N GLN A 11 -0.72 16.32 -1.62
CA GLN A 11 -2.13 16.07 -1.31
C GLN A 11 -2.99 15.99 -2.57
N GLY A 12 -2.77 16.88 -3.55
CA GLY A 12 -3.49 16.87 -4.82
C GLY A 12 -3.27 15.59 -5.60
N VAL A 13 -2.01 15.19 -5.80
CA VAL A 13 -1.66 13.95 -6.51
C VAL A 13 -2.20 12.72 -5.78
N ALA A 14 -2.03 12.66 -4.46
CA ALA A 14 -2.55 11.55 -3.66
C ALA A 14 -4.08 11.44 -3.73
N ASN A 15 -4.80 12.56 -3.75
CA ASN A 15 -6.26 12.55 -3.84
C ASN A 15 -6.73 12.01 -5.20
N VAL A 16 -6.04 12.38 -6.29
CA VAL A 16 -6.32 11.80 -7.62
C VAL A 16 -6.15 10.29 -7.59
N ILE A 17 -5.03 9.79 -7.06
CA ILE A 17 -4.79 8.34 -6.96
C ILE A 17 -5.85 7.67 -6.08
N CYS A 18 -6.15 8.23 -4.90
CA CYS A 18 -7.16 7.70 -4.00
C CYS A 18 -8.55 7.66 -4.65
N SER A 19 -8.91 8.67 -5.45
CA SER A 19 -10.19 8.69 -6.16
C SER A 19 -10.31 7.60 -7.21
N ILE A 20 -9.20 7.22 -7.85
CA ILE A 20 -9.17 6.11 -8.81
C ILE A 20 -9.22 4.77 -8.07
N VAL A 21 -8.44 4.63 -6.98
CA VAL A 21 -8.30 3.36 -6.27
C VAL A 21 -9.54 3.03 -5.44
N PHE A 22 -10.13 4.03 -4.79
CA PHE A 22 -11.20 3.87 -3.81
C PHE A 22 -12.54 4.45 -4.25
N GLY A 23 -12.63 5.00 -5.46
CA GLY A 23 -13.87 5.52 -6.02
C GLY A 23 -14.40 6.80 -5.36
N ASP A 24 -13.64 7.36 -4.42
CA ASP A 24 -14.06 8.52 -3.63
C ASP A 24 -12.94 9.58 -3.55
N ARG A 25 -13.34 10.84 -3.69
CA ARG A 25 -12.43 11.97 -3.50
C ARG A 25 -12.43 12.30 -2.02
N PHE A 26 -11.34 11.99 -1.35
CA PHE A 26 -11.20 12.35 0.04
C PHE A 26 -11.15 13.87 0.16
N GLU A 27 -11.97 14.40 1.05
CA GLU A 27 -11.86 15.79 1.45
C GLU A 27 -10.48 16.01 2.09
N TYR A 28 -9.82 17.13 1.79
CA TYR A 28 -8.45 17.38 2.29
C TYR A 28 -8.37 17.43 3.83
N SER A 29 -9.49 17.62 4.52
CA SER A 29 -9.67 17.58 5.97
C SER A 29 -9.95 16.19 6.54
N ASN A 30 -10.11 15.16 5.71
CA ASN A 30 -10.48 13.83 6.17
C ASN A 30 -9.33 13.16 6.96
N ASP A 31 -9.59 12.79 8.22
CA ASP A 31 -8.60 12.17 9.11
C ASP A 31 -8.04 10.86 8.56
N SER A 32 -8.84 10.07 7.86
CA SER A 32 -8.39 8.81 7.24
C SER A 32 -7.45 9.08 6.06
N PHE A 33 -7.70 10.13 5.29
CA PHE A 33 -6.83 10.55 4.20
C PHE A 33 -5.51 11.15 4.70
N GLN A 34 -5.56 11.99 5.74
CA GLN A 34 -4.36 12.51 6.38
C GLN A 34 -3.51 11.42 7.02
N LYS A 35 -4.14 10.41 7.64
CA LYS A 35 -3.45 9.21 8.14
C LYS A 35 -2.78 8.44 7.00
N LEU A 36 -3.50 8.21 5.89
CA LEU A 36 -2.97 7.55 4.71
C LEU A 36 -1.74 8.28 4.14
N LEU A 37 -1.86 9.59 3.96
CA LEU A 37 -0.77 10.47 3.53
C LEU A 37 0.43 10.43 4.48
N GLY A 38 0.18 10.45 5.79
CA GLY A 38 1.22 10.32 6.80
C GLY A 38 1.96 8.99 6.71
N MET A 39 1.22 7.89 6.49
CA MET A 39 1.81 6.56 6.27
C MET A 39 2.65 6.52 4.99
N PHE A 40 2.13 7.03 3.88
CA PHE A 40 2.89 7.12 2.62
C PHE A 40 4.15 7.97 2.76
N SER A 41 4.06 9.12 3.42
CA SER A 41 5.22 9.98 3.66
C SER A 41 6.27 9.29 4.53
N SER A 42 5.87 8.55 5.56
CA SER A 42 6.80 7.78 6.39
C SER A 42 7.49 6.69 5.57
N VAL A 43 6.73 5.90 4.81
CA VAL A 43 7.28 4.84 3.95
C VAL A 43 8.23 5.43 2.91
N PHE A 44 7.87 6.54 2.28
CA PHE A 44 8.70 7.21 1.29
C PHE A 44 10.00 7.76 1.89
N GLN A 45 9.92 8.44 3.03
CA GLN A 45 11.11 8.94 3.72
C GLN A 45 12.03 7.79 4.14
N ASP A 46 11.47 6.72 4.70
CA ASP A 46 12.27 5.58 5.13
C ASP A 46 12.90 4.83 3.94
N MET A 47 12.21 4.69 2.79
CA MET A 47 12.78 4.15 1.56
C MET A 47 13.88 5.05 0.97
N SER A 48 13.69 6.36 1.00
CA SER A 48 14.67 7.33 0.51
C SER A 48 15.91 7.45 1.39
N SER A 49 15.82 7.00 2.65
CA SER A 49 16.92 7.04 3.61
C SER A 49 18.10 6.19 3.14
N SER A 50 19.31 6.52 3.62
CA SER A 50 20.52 5.71 3.36
C SER A 50 20.33 4.24 3.74
N TRP A 51 19.49 3.96 4.73
CA TRP A 51 19.17 2.61 5.15
C TRP A 51 18.27 1.86 4.14
N GLY A 52 17.27 2.54 3.56
CA GLY A 52 16.42 1.98 2.50
C GLY A 52 17.22 1.65 1.25
N GLN A 53 18.13 2.55 0.85
CA GLN A 53 19.04 2.32 -0.28
C GLN A 53 20.03 1.18 -0.03
N MET A 54 20.57 1.07 1.19
CA MET A 54 21.43 -0.06 1.57
C MET A 54 20.68 -1.40 1.57
N GLN A 55 19.39 -1.41 1.92
CA GLN A 55 18.55 -2.62 1.87
C GLN A 55 18.33 -3.09 0.43
N ASP A 56 18.15 -2.17 -0.51
CA ASP A 56 18.03 -2.48 -1.94
C ASP A 56 19.36 -3.02 -2.51
N MET A 57 20.48 -2.42 -2.11
CA MET A 57 21.81 -2.79 -2.62
C MET A 57 22.36 -4.10 -2.03
N MET A 58 22.10 -4.40 -0.75
CA MET A 58 22.66 -5.57 -0.06
C MET A 58 21.65 -6.23 0.93
N PRO A 59 20.57 -6.84 0.42
CA PRO A 59 19.51 -7.41 1.26
C PRO A 59 20.03 -8.53 2.19
N SER A 60 20.96 -9.36 1.70
CA SER A 60 21.52 -10.49 2.45
C SER A 60 22.40 -10.09 3.63
N VAL A 61 22.97 -8.89 3.64
CA VAL A 61 23.75 -8.36 4.76
C VAL A 61 22.83 -7.64 5.74
N MET A 62 21.88 -6.87 5.20
CA MET A 62 20.94 -6.07 5.99
C MET A 62 19.98 -6.93 6.83
N GLN A 63 19.70 -8.17 6.45
CA GLN A 63 18.89 -9.09 7.27
C GLN A 63 19.51 -9.39 8.65
N PHE A 64 20.83 -9.27 8.79
CA PHE A 64 21.54 -9.57 10.04
C PHE A 64 21.76 -8.33 10.92
N ILE A 65 21.59 -7.12 10.39
CA ILE A 65 21.85 -5.88 11.12
C ILE A 65 20.52 -5.34 11.68
N PRO A 66 20.30 -5.31 13.00
CA PRO A 66 19.11 -4.68 13.56
C PRO A 66 19.12 -3.19 13.25
N GLY A 67 18.06 -2.68 12.63
CA GLY A 67 18.08 -1.33 12.10
C GLY A 67 16.71 -0.78 11.72
N PRO A 68 16.68 0.47 11.24
CA PRO A 68 15.45 1.22 11.00
C PRO A 68 14.56 0.62 9.90
N HIS A 69 15.03 -0.34 9.10
CA HIS A 69 14.18 -1.14 8.20
C HIS A 69 13.00 -1.83 8.92
N LYS A 70 13.13 -2.19 10.20
CA LYS A 70 11.98 -2.73 10.95
C LYS A 70 10.85 -1.71 11.11
N ARG A 71 11.14 -0.40 11.06
CA ARG A 71 10.12 0.67 11.04
C ARG A 71 9.42 0.73 9.69
N ILE A 72 10.15 0.52 8.59
CA ILE A 72 9.57 0.40 7.23
C ILE A 72 8.52 -0.71 7.22
N ASN A 73 8.87 -1.89 7.71
CA ASN A 73 7.95 -3.03 7.73
C ASN A 73 6.67 -2.71 8.53
N LYS A 74 6.79 -2.03 9.69
CA LYS A 74 5.61 -1.62 10.48
C LYS A 74 4.75 -0.58 9.76
N SER A 75 5.35 0.39 9.07
CA SER A 75 4.62 1.40 8.31
C SER A 75 3.93 0.79 7.09
N LEU A 76 4.58 -0.16 6.41
CA LEU A 76 4.00 -0.95 5.32
C LEU A 76 2.87 -1.86 5.80
N GLU A 77 3.00 -2.47 6.97
CA GLU A 77 1.97 -3.30 7.59
C GLU A 77 0.70 -2.49 7.83
N LYS A 78 0.81 -1.30 8.44
CA LYS A 78 -0.32 -0.39 8.64
C LYS A 78 -0.98 0.05 7.33
N LEU A 79 -0.18 0.37 6.31
CA LEU A 79 -0.70 0.71 4.99
C LEU A 79 -1.45 -0.48 4.36
N THR A 80 -0.89 -1.67 4.50
CA THR A 80 -1.51 -2.92 4.02
C THR A 80 -2.83 -3.18 4.71
N ASP A 81 -2.91 -2.97 6.03
CA ASP A 81 -4.13 -3.17 6.80
C ASP A 81 -5.22 -2.16 6.42
N PHE A 82 -4.86 -0.91 6.18
CA PHE A 82 -5.78 0.10 5.63
C PHE A 82 -6.35 -0.32 4.26
N ILE A 83 -5.49 -0.80 3.36
CA ILE A 83 -5.92 -1.29 2.04
C ILE A 83 -6.85 -2.50 2.19
N LYS A 84 -6.53 -3.46 3.08
CA LYS A 84 -7.37 -4.64 3.33
C LYS A 84 -8.75 -4.25 3.86
N GLU A 85 -8.82 -3.30 4.78
CA GLU A 85 -10.10 -2.80 5.31
C GLU A 85 -10.94 -2.22 4.16
N ARG A 86 -10.33 -1.43 3.29
CA ARG A 86 -11.03 -0.85 2.13
C ARG A 86 -11.48 -1.91 1.13
N VAL A 87 -10.63 -2.91 0.85
CA VAL A 87 -11.01 -4.06 -0.01
C VAL A 87 -12.21 -4.79 0.60
N LYS A 88 -12.22 -5.03 1.91
CA LYS A 88 -13.35 -5.69 2.57
C LYS A 88 -14.65 -4.89 2.44
N MET A 89 -14.60 -3.57 2.63
CA MET A 89 -15.77 -2.71 2.43
C MET A 89 -16.29 -2.77 0.98
N ASN A 90 -15.37 -2.85 0.01
CA ASN A 90 -15.72 -3.02 -1.39
C ASN A 90 -16.39 -4.37 -1.64
N GLU A 91 -15.83 -5.47 -1.11
CA GLU A 91 -16.39 -6.83 -1.20
C GLU A 91 -17.81 -6.93 -0.63
N GLU A 92 -18.10 -6.24 0.49
CA GLU A 92 -19.44 -6.23 1.12
C GLU A 92 -20.54 -5.62 0.23
N THR A 93 -20.15 -4.74 -0.70
CA THR A 93 -21.06 -3.98 -1.56
C THR A 93 -20.77 -4.21 -3.06
N PHE A 94 -20.06 -5.30 -3.36
CA PHE A 94 -19.52 -5.58 -4.68
C PHE A 94 -20.61 -6.03 -5.67
N ASP A 95 -20.70 -5.34 -6.81
CA ASP A 95 -21.51 -5.73 -7.96
C ASP A 95 -20.62 -5.90 -9.22
N PRO A 96 -20.45 -7.13 -9.74
CA PRO A 96 -19.66 -7.38 -10.95
C PRO A 96 -20.13 -6.61 -12.18
N ASN A 97 -21.40 -6.21 -12.24
CA ASN A 97 -21.98 -5.51 -13.38
C ASN A 97 -21.77 -3.99 -13.33
N SER A 98 -21.37 -3.46 -12.16
CA SER A 98 -21.22 -2.02 -11.91
C SER A 98 -19.98 -1.74 -11.04
N PRO A 99 -18.75 -1.92 -11.57
CA PRO A 99 -17.53 -1.65 -10.81
C PRO A 99 -17.41 -0.15 -10.49
N ARG A 100 -17.18 0.17 -9.22
CA ARG A 100 -17.14 1.56 -8.74
C ARG A 100 -15.74 2.15 -8.76
N ASP A 101 -14.73 1.31 -8.60
CA ASP A 101 -13.34 1.73 -8.48
C ASP A 101 -12.36 0.63 -8.92
N PHE A 102 -11.07 0.92 -8.77
CA PHE A 102 -10.01 -0.02 -9.11
C PHE A 102 -10.07 -1.33 -8.32
N ILE A 103 -10.52 -1.28 -7.05
CA ILE A 103 -10.66 -2.48 -6.22
C ILE A 103 -11.71 -3.40 -6.83
N ASP A 104 -12.89 -2.87 -7.19
CA ASP A 104 -13.93 -3.66 -7.84
C ASP A 104 -13.44 -4.26 -9.18
N CYS A 105 -12.70 -3.48 -9.97
CA CYS A 105 -12.08 -3.97 -11.20
C CYS A 105 -11.09 -5.12 -10.95
N PHE A 106 -10.30 -5.02 -9.88
CA PHE A 106 -9.37 -6.06 -9.47
C PHE A 106 -10.08 -7.32 -9.00
N LEU A 107 -11.15 -7.19 -8.21
CA LEU A 107 -11.98 -8.33 -7.75
C LEU A 107 -12.60 -9.08 -8.94
N ILE A 108 -13.13 -8.36 -9.93
CA ILE A 108 -13.64 -8.96 -11.19
C ILE A 108 -12.54 -9.78 -11.88
N LYS A 109 -11.34 -9.20 -12.02
CA LYS A 109 -10.21 -9.91 -12.65
C LYS A 109 -9.78 -11.13 -11.85
N GLN A 110 -9.78 -11.06 -10.51
CA GLN A 110 -9.44 -12.19 -9.66
C GLN A 110 -10.43 -13.36 -9.81
N GLN A 111 -11.71 -13.10 -10.08
CA GLN A 111 -12.70 -14.14 -10.38
C GLN A 111 -12.52 -14.77 -11.76
N GLN A 112 -12.01 -14.00 -12.73
CA GLN A 112 -11.74 -14.49 -14.10
C GLN A 112 -10.45 -15.33 -14.19
N VAL A 113 -9.47 -15.10 -13.31
CA VAL A 113 -8.24 -15.89 -13.29
C VAL A 113 -8.51 -17.24 -12.61
N PRO A 114 -8.23 -18.38 -13.27
CA PRO A 114 -8.34 -19.69 -12.62
C PRO A 114 -7.41 -19.72 -11.40
N LYS A 115 -7.95 -20.04 -10.22
CA LYS A 115 -7.17 -20.18 -8.99
C LYS A 115 -6.06 -21.20 -9.26
N LYS A 116 -4.81 -20.74 -9.36
CA LYS A 116 -3.65 -21.63 -9.31
C LYS A 116 -3.68 -22.29 -7.93
N SER A 117 -4.13 -23.54 -7.86
CA SER A 117 -3.99 -24.37 -6.66
C SER A 117 -2.54 -24.26 -6.20
N LYS A 118 -2.33 -23.87 -4.94
CA LYS A 118 -1.04 -23.98 -4.26
C LYS A 118 -0.65 -25.47 -4.18
N LYS A 119 -0.20 -26.06 -5.29
CA LYS A 119 0.47 -27.35 -5.30
C LYS A 119 1.95 -27.11 -5.03
N GLY A 120 2.38 -27.53 -3.85
CA GLY A 120 3.77 -27.91 -3.56
C GLY A 120 4.73 -26.77 -3.23
N LEU A 121 4.75 -26.33 -1.96
CA LEU A 121 6.01 -25.95 -1.33
C LEU A 121 6.16 -26.74 -0.02
N THR A 122 6.19 -28.06 -0.18
CA THR A 122 6.65 -29.01 0.83
C THR A 122 7.53 -30.03 0.12
N SER A 123 8.81 -29.71 -0.09
CA SER A 123 9.94 -30.66 -0.03
C SER A 123 11.24 -29.97 -0.44
N ALA A 124 12.09 -29.70 0.55
CA ALA A 124 13.55 -29.72 0.50
C ALA A 124 13.99 -29.28 1.92
N GLY A 125 14.08 -30.14 2.93
CA GLY A 125 14.51 -31.53 2.83
C GLY A 125 16.01 -31.56 2.59
N GLU A 126 16.76 -31.37 3.68
CA GLU A 126 18.02 -32.07 4.00
C GLU A 126 19.06 -32.18 2.87
N ARG A 127 20.11 -31.36 2.97
CA ARG A 127 21.53 -31.77 3.09
C ARG A 127 22.42 -30.56 3.36
#